data_AF-A0AAV6IVV0-F1
#
_entry.id   AF-A0AAV6IVV0-F1
#
_cell.length_a   1.000
_cell.length_b   1.000
_cell.length_c   1.000
_cell.angle_alpha   90.00
_cell.angle_beta   90.00
_cell.angle_gamma   90.00
#
_symmetry.space_group_name_H-M   'P 1'
#
loop_
_entity.id
_entity.type
_entity.pdbx_description
1 polymer ?
#
loop_
_entity_poly.entity_id
_entity_poly.type
_entity_poly.pdbx_seq_one_letter_code
_entity_poly.pdbx_strand_id
1 'polypeptide(L)'
;MVTLVVATTTDPASIGPAAALLAMPCWQPGPSFQGIRSFVNGEVRLLEHDNSIVKEDHLDKRWEEFTSEGVDEIIFLSKHKAVSNRPALTLHPIVLAYAVTLEATHHGPETNKPAMFVEIGSTEEYWGRKDAANVIALLVWEGLGLGGGTSVGNWSSKKDKEKVLLGIGGGHYVPRHMDIILKDGVWVGHLLSGYSLPMEDPTHSKVEINAQAIGGTWREAIKVSFEATKAAFPGGDILAHLDQKSFKSWQKNAITAYLGEQNIKIGKPADFC
;
A
#
# COMPACT_ATOMS: atom_id res chain seq x y z
N MET A 1 27.56 2.66 -20.34
CA MET A 1 26.48 2.14 -19.51
C MET A 1 26.07 0.78 -20.05
N VAL A 2 25.44 -0.07 -19.24
CA VAL A 2 25.01 -1.41 -19.64
C VAL A 2 23.60 -1.73 -19.16
N THR A 3 22.94 -2.66 -19.86
CA THR A 3 21.70 -3.30 -19.41
C THR A 3 22.03 -4.66 -18.80
N LEU A 4 21.57 -4.92 -17.58
CA LEU A 4 21.68 -6.23 -16.94
C LEU A 4 20.42 -7.05 -17.21
N VAL A 5 20.56 -8.24 -17.80
CA VAL A 5 19.50 -9.26 -17.84
C VAL A 5 19.85 -10.30 -16.79
N VAL A 6 18.93 -10.63 -15.88
CA VAL A 6 19.23 -11.45 -14.71
C VAL A 6 18.37 -12.71 -14.71
N ALA A 7 19.00 -13.86 -14.50
CA ALA A 7 18.36 -15.16 -14.44
C ALA A 7 18.85 -16.01 -13.27
N THR A 8 17.97 -16.90 -12.78
CA THR A 8 18.29 -17.87 -11.73
C THR A 8 18.10 -19.31 -12.20
N THR A 9 19.00 -20.21 -11.82
CA THR A 9 18.87 -21.65 -12.09
C THR A 9 17.77 -22.32 -11.27
N THR A 10 17.26 -21.65 -10.23
CA THR A 10 16.19 -22.16 -9.36
C THR A 10 14.78 -21.95 -9.94
N ASP A 11 14.66 -21.23 -11.05
CA ASP A 11 13.40 -20.93 -11.71
C ASP A 11 13.43 -21.35 -13.20
N PRO A 12 12.67 -22.40 -13.58
CA PRO A 12 12.58 -22.83 -14.99
C PRO A 12 12.13 -21.73 -15.96
N ALA A 13 11.26 -20.81 -15.51
CA ALA A 13 10.81 -19.69 -16.34
C ALA A 13 11.85 -18.56 -16.42
N SER A 14 12.93 -18.65 -15.63
CA SER A 14 14.08 -17.76 -15.68
C SER A 14 15.19 -18.36 -16.56
N ILE A 15 15.64 -19.57 -16.23
CA ILE A 15 16.78 -20.21 -16.90
C ILE A 15 16.45 -20.65 -18.34
N GLY A 16 15.20 -21.01 -18.63
CA GLY A 16 14.77 -21.39 -19.98
C GLY A 16 14.96 -20.25 -21.00
N PRO A 17 14.35 -19.07 -20.76
CA PRO A 17 14.59 -17.90 -21.60
C PRO A 17 16.05 -17.44 -21.65
N ALA A 18 16.80 -17.51 -20.53
CA ALA A 18 18.22 -17.17 -20.49
C ALA A 18 19.06 -18.08 -21.39
N ALA A 19 18.84 -19.40 -21.33
CA ALA A 19 19.54 -20.36 -22.19
C ALA A 19 19.19 -20.15 -23.67
N ALA A 20 17.92 -19.85 -23.99
CA ALA A 20 17.50 -19.52 -25.35
C ALA A 20 18.16 -18.22 -25.86
N LEU A 21 18.32 -17.22 -24.98
CA LEU A 21 19.01 -15.99 -25.30
C LEU A 21 20.51 -16.23 -25.55
N LEU A 22 21.18 -17.02 -24.71
CA LEU A 22 22.59 -17.39 -24.87
C LEU A 22 22.89 -18.23 -26.12
N ALA A 23 21.90 -18.99 -26.60
CA ALA A 23 22.03 -19.74 -27.86
C ALA A 23 22.05 -18.84 -29.10
N MET A 24 21.71 -17.55 -28.98
CA MET A 24 21.83 -16.58 -30.06
C MET A 24 23.30 -16.20 -30.32
N PRO A 25 23.64 -15.69 -31.52
CA PRO A 25 25.03 -15.30 -31.81
C PRO A 25 25.54 -14.15 -30.94
N CYS A 26 26.86 -14.01 -30.89
CA CYS A 26 27.60 -12.87 -30.29
C CYS A 26 27.67 -12.81 -28.76
N TRP A 27 27.23 -13.86 -28.04
CA TRP A 27 27.52 -13.99 -26.61
C TRP A 27 28.95 -14.48 -26.36
N GLN A 28 29.62 -13.84 -25.42
CA GLN A 28 30.94 -14.24 -24.92
C GLN A 28 30.90 -14.40 -23.40
N PRO A 29 31.72 -15.27 -22.79
CA PRO A 29 31.86 -15.31 -21.35
C PRO A 29 32.30 -13.95 -20.78
N GLY A 30 31.63 -13.50 -19.73
CA GLY A 30 31.95 -12.30 -18.97
C GLY A 30 32.63 -12.59 -17.63
N PRO A 31 32.89 -11.56 -16.81
CA PRO A 31 33.50 -11.74 -15.49
C PRO A 31 32.50 -12.36 -14.49
N SER A 32 32.93 -13.39 -13.77
CA SER A 32 32.12 -13.99 -12.70
C SER A 32 32.40 -13.31 -11.36
N PHE A 33 31.37 -13.07 -10.56
CA PHE A 33 31.50 -12.47 -9.22
C PHE A 33 30.48 -13.02 -8.25
N GLN A 34 30.85 -13.26 -7.00
CA GLN A 34 29.91 -13.71 -5.94
C GLN A 34 29.03 -14.92 -6.31
N GLY A 35 29.55 -15.84 -7.14
CA GLY A 35 28.78 -17.00 -7.63
C GLY A 35 27.83 -16.70 -8.80
N ILE A 36 27.82 -15.46 -9.31
CA ILE A 36 27.12 -15.04 -10.52
C ILE A 36 28.03 -15.28 -11.71
N ARG A 37 27.57 -16.09 -12.66
CA ARG A 37 28.17 -16.25 -13.99
C ARG A 37 27.66 -15.10 -14.87
N SER A 38 28.52 -14.49 -15.69
CA SER A 38 28.07 -13.45 -16.62
C SER A 38 28.46 -13.74 -18.06
N PHE A 39 27.70 -13.15 -18.97
CA PHE A 39 27.90 -13.23 -20.42
C PHE A 39 27.69 -11.85 -21.04
N VAL A 40 28.44 -11.57 -22.09
CA VAL A 40 28.55 -10.25 -22.71
C VAL A 40 28.06 -10.30 -24.16
N ASN A 41 27.22 -9.35 -24.54
CA ASN A 41 26.84 -9.10 -25.93
C ASN A 41 26.56 -7.59 -26.11
N GLY A 42 27.50 -6.86 -26.71
CA GLY A 42 27.42 -5.40 -26.84
C GLY A 42 27.32 -4.70 -25.47
N GLU A 43 26.28 -3.90 -25.27
CA GLU A 43 25.98 -3.20 -24.01
C GLU A 43 25.10 -4.03 -23.05
N VAL A 44 24.81 -5.29 -23.37
CA VAL A 44 24.01 -6.18 -22.52
C VAL A 44 24.91 -7.14 -21.75
N ARG A 45 24.60 -7.34 -20.47
CA ARG A 45 25.21 -8.36 -19.61
C ARG A 45 24.11 -9.32 -19.16
N LEU A 46 24.24 -10.61 -19.49
CA LEU A 46 23.38 -11.64 -18.91
C LEU A 46 24.05 -12.19 -17.67
N LEU A 47 23.38 -12.12 -16.52
CA LEU A 47 23.84 -12.58 -15.23
C LEU A 47 23.03 -13.81 -14.80
N GLU A 48 23.71 -14.92 -14.53
CA GLU A 48 23.10 -16.16 -14.03
C GLU A 48 23.60 -16.49 -12.63
N HIS A 49 22.69 -16.77 -11.71
CA HIS A 49 23.02 -17.15 -10.34
C HIS A 49 22.17 -18.31 -9.83
N ASP A 50 22.60 -18.90 -8.72
CA ASP A 50 21.94 -20.08 -8.14
C ASP A 50 21.05 -19.74 -6.93
N ASN A 51 20.89 -18.45 -6.62
CA ASN A 51 20.05 -17.93 -5.53
C ASN A 51 18.64 -17.53 -6.01
N SER A 52 17.75 -17.20 -5.07
CA SER A 52 16.43 -16.63 -5.39
C SER A 52 16.56 -15.22 -5.97
N ILE A 53 15.94 -14.98 -7.13
CA ILE A 53 16.04 -13.70 -7.85
C ILE A 53 15.50 -12.50 -7.07
N VAL A 54 14.51 -12.73 -6.18
CA VAL A 54 13.94 -11.69 -5.32
C VAL A 54 14.83 -11.30 -4.13
N LYS A 55 15.97 -11.99 -3.95
CA LYS A 55 16.95 -11.73 -2.89
C LYS A 55 18.22 -11.06 -3.40
N GLU A 56 18.31 -10.75 -4.70
CA GLU A 56 19.46 -10.08 -5.30
C GLU A 56 19.36 -8.55 -5.12
N ASP A 57 19.35 -8.11 -3.86
CA ASP A 57 19.30 -6.69 -3.53
C ASP A 57 20.55 -5.95 -4.07
N HIS A 58 20.32 -4.73 -4.56
CA HIS A 58 21.37 -3.81 -5.02
C HIS A 58 22.34 -4.40 -6.06
N LEU A 59 21.85 -5.30 -6.92
CA LEU A 59 22.66 -5.98 -7.93
C LEU A 59 23.31 -4.98 -8.92
N ASP A 60 22.61 -3.91 -9.26
CA ASP A 60 23.14 -2.75 -9.99
C ASP A 60 24.42 -2.23 -9.33
N LYS A 61 24.34 -1.79 -8.08
CA LYS A 61 25.48 -1.18 -7.37
C LYS A 61 26.64 -2.15 -7.23
N ARG A 62 26.35 -3.42 -6.90
CA ARG A 62 27.37 -4.46 -6.78
C ARG A 62 28.09 -4.71 -8.11
N TRP A 63 27.36 -4.67 -9.23
CA TRP A 63 27.94 -4.80 -10.57
C TRP A 63 28.82 -3.60 -10.91
N GLU A 64 28.32 -2.38 -10.67
CA GLU A 64 29.05 -1.14 -10.92
C GLU A 64 30.36 -1.09 -10.13
N GLU A 65 30.33 -1.43 -8.84
CA GLU A 65 31.50 -1.48 -7.98
C GLU A 65 32.52 -2.51 -8.45
N PHE A 66 32.06 -3.67 -8.91
CA PHE A 66 32.94 -4.76 -9.33
C PHE A 66 33.57 -4.53 -10.71
N THR A 67 32.82 -3.97 -11.66
CA THR A 67 33.21 -3.88 -13.07
C THR A 67 33.57 -2.48 -13.53
N SER A 68 33.21 -1.45 -12.76
CA SER A 68 33.22 -0.04 -13.17
C SER A 68 32.31 0.26 -14.37
N GLU A 69 31.40 -0.65 -14.74
CA GLU A 69 30.39 -0.42 -15.77
C GLU A 69 29.11 0.13 -15.14
N GLY A 70 28.76 1.40 -15.45
CA GLY A 70 27.49 1.99 -15.00
C GLY A 70 26.27 1.25 -15.57
N VAL A 71 25.21 1.08 -14.77
CA VAL A 71 24.01 0.30 -15.11
C VAL A 71 22.83 1.24 -15.38
N ASP A 72 22.26 1.16 -16.59
CA ASP A 72 21.08 1.96 -16.97
C ASP A 72 19.76 1.25 -16.63
N GLU A 73 19.74 -0.08 -16.75
CA GLU A 73 18.52 -0.88 -16.67
C GLU A 73 18.81 -2.30 -16.17
N ILE A 74 17.86 -2.86 -15.43
CA ILE A 74 17.87 -4.28 -15.04
C ILE A 74 16.56 -4.95 -15.48
N ILE A 75 16.68 -6.09 -16.16
CA ILE A 75 15.58 -6.94 -16.63
C ILE A 75 15.69 -8.30 -15.94
N PHE A 76 14.70 -8.65 -15.11
CA PHE A 76 14.65 -9.94 -14.44
C PHE A 76 13.77 -10.94 -15.20
N LEU A 77 14.35 -12.09 -15.55
CA LEU A 77 13.60 -13.22 -16.09
C LEU A 77 13.06 -14.03 -14.91
N SER A 78 11.74 -14.16 -14.77
CA SER A 78 11.12 -14.80 -13.61
C SER A 78 9.77 -15.43 -13.95
N LYS A 79 9.39 -16.47 -13.22
CA LYS A 79 8.03 -17.00 -13.25
C LYS A 79 7.04 -16.00 -12.69
N HIS A 80 5.83 -16.05 -13.22
CA HIS A 80 4.64 -15.45 -12.65
C HIS A 80 3.71 -16.56 -12.16
N LYS A 81 3.15 -16.43 -10.96
CA LYS A 81 2.19 -17.40 -10.40
C LYS A 81 0.88 -16.68 -10.08
N ALA A 82 -0.22 -17.13 -10.70
CA ALA A 82 -1.55 -16.57 -10.51
C ALA A 82 -2.57 -17.66 -10.17
N VAL A 83 -3.54 -17.34 -9.31
CA VAL A 83 -4.63 -18.26 -8.91
C VAL A 83 -5.50 -18.67 -10.09
N SER A 84 -5.66 -17.80 -11.10
CA SER A 84 -6.48 -18.06 -12.29
C SER A 84 -5.95 -19.18 -13.18
N ASN A 85 -4.69 -19.60 -13.01
CA ASN A 85 -3.99 -20.58 -13.85
C ASN A 85 -4.06 -20.28 -15.36
N ARG A 86 -4.33 -19.03 -15.75
CA ARG A 86 -4.38 -18.61 -17.15
C ARG A 86 -2.96 -18.52 -17.72
N PRO A 87 -2.67 -19.11 -18.90
CA PRO A 87 -1.40 -18.89 -19.58
C PRO A 87 -1.19 -17.40 -19.88
N ALA A 88 -0.04 -16.85 -19.51
CA ALA A 88 0.27 -15.43 -19.70
C ALA A 88 1.79 -15.21 -19.86
N LEU A 89 2.14 -14.20 -20.67
CA LEU A 89 3.45 -13.54 -20.65
C LEU A 89 3.21 -12.14 -20.07
N THR A 90 3.89 -11.81 -18.99
CA THR A 90 3.62 -10.61 -18.20
C THR A 90 4.88 -9.80 -18.01
N LEU A 91 4.73 -8.48 -17.96
CA LEU A 91 5.76 -7.53 -17.59
C LEU A 91 5.19 -6.65 -16.47
N HIS A 92 6.00 -6.35 -15.47
CA HIS A 92 5.67 -5.34 -14.47
C HIS A 92 6.96 -4.68 -13.97
N PRO A 93 6.93 -3.38 -13.63
CA PRO A 93 8.05 -2.77 -12.91
C PRO A 93 8.20 -3.41 -11.53
N ILE A 94 9.41 -3.38 -10.99
CA ILE A 94 9.64 -3.72 -9.58
C ILE A 94 9.22 -2.51 -8.74
N VAL A 95 8.33 -2.75 -7.79
CA VAL A 95 7.93 -1.76 -6.79
C VAL A 95 8.79 -1.93 -5.54
N LEU A 96 8.89 -0.87 -4.74
CA LEU A 96 9.59 -0.86 -3.46
C LEU A 96 9.26 -2.10 -2.63
N ALA A 97 10.25 -2.62 -1.90
CA ALA A 97 10.10 -3.79 -1.04
C ALA A 97 8.99 -3.62 0.04
N TYR A 98 8.61 -2.38 0.34
CA TYR A 98 7.53 -2.04 1.28
C TYR A 98 6.56 -1.06 0.66
N ALA A 99 5.26 -1.37 0.77
CA ALA A 99 4.20 -0.40 0.57
C ALA A 99 3.94 0.33 1.90
N VAL A 100 4.06 1.65 1.91
CA VAL A 100 3.61 2.48 3.05
C VAL A 100 2.13 2.79 2.82
N THR A 101 1.28 2.28 3.70
CA THR A 101 -0.17 2.41 3.59
C THR A 101 -0.81 2.52 4.96
N LEU A 102 -2.04 3.02 5.01
CA LEU A 102 -2.94 2.78 6.13
C LEU A 102 -3.80 1.56 5.89
N GLU A 103 -4.42 1.10 6.96
CA GLU A 103 -5.37 0.00 6.96
C GLU A 103 -6.74 0.51 7.42
N ALA A 104 -7.79 -0.16 6.94
CA ALA A 104 -9.13 0.01 7.47
C ALA A 104 -9.13 -0.29 8.97
N THR A 105 -9.94 0.43 9.74
CA THR A 105 -10.16 0.17 11.16
C THR A 105 -10.63 -1.28 11.34
N HIS A 106 -9.86 -2.06 12.08
CA HIS A 106 -10.13 -3.47 12.35
C HIS A 106 -9.43 -3.92 13.64
N HIS A 107 -9.82 -5.10 14.13
CA HIS A 107 -9.40 -5.72 15.41
C HIS A 107 -9.48 -4.81 16.65
N GLY A 108 -9.09 -5.34 17.81
CA GLY A 108 -8.98 -4.60 19.06
C GLY A 108 -7.53 -4.24 19.39
N PRO A 109 -7.25 -3.72 20.60
CA PRO A 109 -8.19 -3.49 21.69
C PRO A 109 -8.99 -2.21 21.50
N GLU A 110 -10.11 -2.09 22.22
CA GLU A 110 -10.79 -0.82 22.39
C GLU A 110 -10.07 0.02 23.44
N THR A 111 -9.88 1.32 23.19
CA THR A 111 -9.20 2.23 24.11
C THR A 111 -9.95 3.56 24.22
N ASN A 112 -9.88 4.18 25.39
CA ASN A 112 -10.51 5.49 25.66
C ASN A 112 -9.57 6.68 25.40
N LYS A 113 -8.39 6.42 24.82
CA LYS A 113 -7.39 7.43 24.48
C LYS A 113 -7.08 7.33 22.99
N PRO A 114 -6.68 8.42 22.32
CA PRO A 114 -6.21 8.32 20.94
C PRO A 114 -5.09 7.28 20.84
N ALA A 115 -5.25 6.31 19.94
CA ALA A 115 -4.35 5.20 19.75
C ALA A 115 -4.27 4.85 18.27
N MET A 116 -3.13 4.28 17.86
CA MET A 116 -2.91 3.76 16.52
C MET A 116 -1.98 2.56 16.60
N PHE A 117 -2.08 1.69 15.60
CA PHE A 117 -1.10 0.64 15.36
C PHE A 117 -0.07 1.15 14.34
N VAL A 118 1.18 0.69 14.49
CA VAL A 118 2.27 0.92 13.53
C VAL A 118 2.94 -0.43 13.33
N GLU A 119 2.83 -1.00 12.14
CA GLU A 119 3.03 -2.42 11.91
C GLU A 119 4.02 -2.73 10.77
N ILE A 120 4.55 -3.96 10.79
CA ILE A 120 5.36 -4.51 9.71
C ILE A 120 4.60 -5.71 9.14
N GLY A 121 4.24 -5.64 7.87
CA GLY A 121 3.52 -6.71 7.16
C GLY A 121 4.42 -7.47 6.18
N SER A 122 4.05 -8.67 5.72
CA SER A 122 2.87 -9.46 6.13
C SER A 122 3.20 -10.92 6.46
N THR A 123 4.48 -11.27 6.55
CA THR A 123 4.94 -12.65 6.82
C THR A 123 6.09 -12.64 7.81
N GLU A 124 6.40 -13.80 8.43
CA GLU A 124 7.54 -13.96 9.35
C GLU A 124 8.87 -13.49 8.74
N GLU A 125 9.04 -13.67 7.43
CA GLU A 125 10.21 -13.17 6.70
C GLU A 125 10.34 -11.65 6.83
N TYR A 126 9.24 -10.90 6.74
CA TYR A 126 9.23 -9.45 6.89
C TYR A 126 9.21 -8.99 8.35
N TRP A 127 8.54 -9.70 9.25
CA TRP A 127 8.45 -9.33 10.67
C TRP A 127 9.83 -9.32 11.36
N GLY A 128 10.72 -10.24 10.96
CA GLY A 128 12.08 -10.33 11.50
C GLY A 128 13.08 -9.36 10.86
N ARG A 129 12.69 -8.55 9.87
CA ARG A 129 13.62 -7.68 9.15
C ARG A 129 14.07 -6.49 10.00
N LYS A 130 15.36 -6.44 10.27
CA LYS A 130 15.99 -5.39 11.09
C LYS A 130 15.87 -4.00 10.48
N ASP A 131 15.93 -3.90 9.15
CA ASP A 131 15.81 -2.64 8.44
C ASP A 131 14.38 -2.07 8.56
N ALA A 132 13.34 -2.89 8.41
CA ALA A 132 11.96 -2.47 8.69
C ALA A 132 11.76 -2.06 10.16
N ALA A 133 12.31 -2.84 11.09
CA ALA A 133 12.27 -2.48 12.51
C ALA A 133 12.97 -1.13 12.80
N ASN A 134 14.11 -0.87 12.15
CA ASN A 134 14.83 0.40 12.28
C ASN A 134 14.02 1.58 11.70
N VAL A 135 13.32 1.38 10.57
CA VAL A 135 12.44 2.41 9.99
C VAL A 135 11.29 2.75 10.95
N ILE A 136 10.65 1.74 11.54
CA ILE A 136 9.58 1.95 12.53
C ILE A 136 10.11 2.66 13.78
N ALA A 137 11.28 2.25 14.28
CA ALA A 137 11.92 2.89 15.43
C ALA A 137 12.26 4.36 15.16
N LEU A 138 12.79 4.66 13.97
CA LEU A 138 13.09 6.02 13.55
C LEU A 138 11.82 6.86 13.42
N LEU A 139 10.75 6.31 12.83
CA LEU A 139 9.46 6.97 12.69
C LEU A 139 8.89 7.39 14.06
N VAL A 140 8.94 6.50 15.05
CA VAL A 140 8.47 6.81 16.42
C VAL A 140 9.39 7.83 17.08
N TRP A 141 10.71 7.70 16.91
CA TRP A 141 11.71 8.61 17.49
C TRP A 141 11.56 10.04 16.98
N GLU A 142 11.45 10.22 15.66
CA GLU A 142 11.29 11.52 15.02
C GLU A 142 9.89 12.09 15.24
N GLY A 143 8.84 11.26 15.08
CA GLY A 143 7.45 11.65 15.33
C GLY A 143 7.26 12.22 16.74
N LEU A 144 7.83 11.58 17.75
CA LEU A 144 7.75 12.02 19.14
C LEU A 144 8.84 13.03 19.55
N GLY A 145 9.80 13.35 18.67
CA GLY A 145 10.88 14.29 18.98
C GLY A 145 11.84 13.82 20.08
N LEU A 146 12.03 12.50 20.27
CA LEU A 146 12.79 11.93 21.39
C LEU A 146 14.27 12.32 21.40
N GLY A 147 14.82 12.75 20.26
CA GLY A 147 16.19 13.26 20.13
C GLY A 147 16.39 14.73 20.49
N GLY A 148 15.39 15.40 21.07
CA GLY A 148 15.43 16.84 21.34
C GLY A 148 15.11 17.72 20.12
N GLY A 149 14.71 17.10 19.00
CA GLY A 149 14.17 17.77 17.83
C GLY A 149 12.67 18.10 17.99
N THR A 150 12.13 18.86 17.05
CA THR A 150 10.69 19.15 17.01
C THR A 150 9.92 17.90 16.59
N SER A 151 9.02 17.42 17.45
CA SER A 151 8.07 16.35 17.13
C SER A 151 7.22 16.69 15.90
N VAL A 152 6.95 15.69 15.07
CA VAL A 152 6.15 15.80 13.85
C VAL A 152 4.70 15.39 14.13
N GLY A 153 3.73 16.09 13.54
CA GLY A 153 2.34 15.65 13.62
C GLY A 153 1.70 15.81 15.01
N ASN A 154 2.02 16.88 15.74
CA ASN A 154 1.27 17.22 16.95
C ASN A 154 -0.06 17.93 16.63
N TRP A 155 -1.15 17.24 16.96
CA TRP A 155 -2.48 17.83 16.97
C TRP A 155 -2.59 18.90 18.06
N SER A 156 -3.19 20.04 17.72
CA SER A 156 -3.54 21.06 18.69
C SER A 156 -4.92 21.60 18.37
N SER A 157 -5.84 21.53 19.33
CA SER A 157 -7.20 22.08 19.20
C SER A 157 -7.23 23.61 19.03
N LYS A 158 -6.08 24.28 19.17
CA LYS A 158 -5.92 25.72 18.91
C LYS A 158 -5.54 26.03 17.46
N LYS A 159 -5.14 25.03 16.66
CA LYS A 159 -4.94 25.21 15.23
C LYS A 159 -6.32 25.22 14.58
N ASP A 160 -6.66 26.29 13.87
CA ASP A 160 -7.99 26.45 13.28
C ASP A 160 -8.27 25.37 12.23
N LYS A 161 -9.25 24.51 12.50
CA LYS A 161 -10.04 23.73 11.53
C LYS A 161 -9.23 22.89 10.53
N GLU A 162 -8.13 22.28 10.96
CA GLU A 162 -7.44 21.28 10.16
C GLU A 162 -8.43 20.17 9.75
N LYS A 163 -8.27 19.66 8.53
CA LYS A 163 -9.20 18.71 7.93
C LYS A 163 -8.92 17.33 8.47
N VAL A 164 -9.97 16.65 8.95
CA VAL A 164 -9.87 15.28 9.45
C VAL A 164 -10.73 14.38 8.57
N LEU A 165 -10.09 13.41 7.93
CA LEU A 165 -10.72 12.44 7.05
C LEU A 165 -11.42 11.35 7.88
N LEU A 166 -12.71 11.16 7.62
CA LEU A 166 -13.44 9.92 7.92
C LEU A 166 -13.60 9.14 6.61
N GLY A 167 -12.83 8.06 6.42
CA GLY A 167 -12.88 7.26 5.20
C GLY A 167 -14.00 6.23 5.23
N ILE A 168 -14.78 6.11 4.15
CA ILE A 168 -15.87 5.14 4.03
C ILE A 168 -15.74 4.40 2.69
N GLY A 169 -15.71 3.08 2.74
CA GLY A 169 -15.44 2.20 1.61
C GLY A 169 -13.95 1.91 1.40
N GLY A 170 -13.68 1.07 0.41
CA GLY A 170 -12.37 0.52 0.11
C GLY A 170 -12.23 -0.94 0.57
N GLY A 171 -11.12 -1.56 0.18
CA GLY A 171 -10.65 -2.80 0.79
C GLY A 171 -9.87 -2.52 2.07
N HIS A 172 -9.14 -3.53 2.53
CA HIS A 172 -8.35 -3.45 3.76
C HIS A 172 -7.26 -2.36 3.73
N TYR A 173 -6.54 -2.18 2.62
CA TYR A 173 -5.47 -1.18 2.47
C TYR A 173 -5.94 0.19 1.94
N VAL A 174 -7.25 0.44 1.85
CA VAL A 174 -7.85 1.79 1.66
C VAL A 174 -7.15 2.76 0.67
N PRO A 175 -6.75 2.33 -0.56
CA PRO A 175 -5.83 3.10 -1.41
C PRO A 175 -6.37 4.46 -1.87
N ARG A 176 -7.69 4.59 -2.07
CA ARG A 176 -8.29 5.88 -2.47
C ARG A 176 -8.33 6.92 -1.35
N HIS A 177 -8.29 6.47 -0.11
CA HIS A 177 -8.18 7.37 1.03
C HIS A 177 -6.73 7.83 1.19
N MET A 178 -5.75 6.96 0.88
CA MET A 178 -4.33 7.33 0.84
C MET A 178 -4.05 8.50 -0.11
N ASP A 179 -4.69 8.54 -1.27
CA ASP A 179 -4.58 9.67 -2.22
C ASP A 179 -4.97 11.04 -1.60
N ILE A 180 -5.77 11.03 -0.53
CA ILE A 180 -6.20 12.22 0.21
C ILE A 180 -5.26 12.50 1.39
N ILE A 181 -4.88 11.46 2.13
CA ILE A 181 -4.06 11.59 3.35
C ILE A 181 -2.64 12.05 3.04
N LEU A 182 -2.12 11.72 1.86
CA LEU A 182 -0.79 12.18 1.42
C LEU A 182 -0.71 13.68 1.11
N LYS A 183 -1.83 14.42 1.24
CA LYS A 183 -1.86 15.88 1.08
C LYS A 183 -1.50 16.57 2.39
N ASP A 184 -0.81 17.70 2.28
CA ASP A 184 -0.44 18.50 3.44
C ASP A 184 -1.67 19.01 4.19
N GLY A 185 -1.62 18.99 5.53
CA GLY A 185 -2.67 19.53 6.40
C GLY A 185 -3.90 18.62 6.55
N VAL A 186 -3.84 17.39 6.06
CA VAL A 186 -4.91 16.40 6.21
C VAL A 186 -4.56 15.40 7.31
N TRP A 187 -5.48 15.26 8.26
CA TRP A 187 -5.43 14.25 9.31
C TRP A 187 -6.39 13.12 8.99
N VAL A 188 -6.18 11.98 9.62
CA VAL A 188 -6.99 10.78 9.42
C VAL A 188 -7.55 10.28 10.74
N GLY A 189 -8.86 10.05 10.76
CA GLY A 189 -9.55 9.35 11.82
C GLY A 189 -9.77 7.88 11.45
N HIS A 190 -10.99 7.41 11.66
CA HIS A 190 -11.37 6.06 11.27
C HIS A 190 -11.53 5.89 9.76
N LEU A 191 -11.18 4.69 9.28
CA LEU A 191 -11.29 4.27 7.88
C LEU A 191 -12.13 3.00 7.82
N LEU A 192 -13.37 3.11 7.35
CA LEU A 192 -14.34 2.01 7.33
C LEU A 192 -14.28 1.32 5.98
N SER A 193 -13.87 0.06 5.92
CA SER A 193 -13.89 -0.71 4.67
C SER A 193 -15.32 -1.00 4.21
N GLY A 194 -15.48 -1.35 2.93
CA GLY A 194 -16.80 -1.72 2.41
C GLY A 194 -17.39 -2.95 3.11
N TYR A 195 -16.54 -3.92 3.48
CA TYR A 195 -16.99 -5.15 4.14
C TYR A 195 -17.26 -4.97 5.64
N SER A 196 -16.77 -3.90 6.29
CA SER A 196 -17.11 -3.58 7.68
C SER A 196 -18.45 -2.84 7.82
N LEU A 197 -19.15 -2.60 6.70
CA LEU A 197 -20.42 -1.90 6.64
C LEU A 197 -21.50 -2.84 6.05
N PRO A 198 -21.91 -3.89 6.78
CA PRO A 198 -22.94 -4.79 6.30
C PRO A 198 -24.27 -4.03 6.18
N MET A 199 -24.86 -4.11 4.99
CA MET A 199 -26.15 -3.50 4.65
C MET A 199 -27.06 -4.58 4.10
N GLU A 200 -28.29 -4.65 4.63
CA GLU A 200 -29.29 -5.59 4.13
C GLU A 200 -29.87 -5.10 2.79
N ASP A 201 -29.87 -5.95 1.76
CA ASP A 201 -30.30 -5.54 0.42
C ASP A 201 -31.83 -5.32 0.38
N PRO A 202 -32.30 -4.10 0.08
CA PRO A 202 -33.72 -3.79 0.11
C PRO A 202 -34.51 -4.41 -1.04
N THR A 203 -33.86 -4.96 -2.07
CA THR A 203 -34.53 -5.52 -3.27
C THR A 203 -35.45 -6.71 -2.98
N HIS A 204 -35.29 -7.38 -1.84
CA HIS A 204 -36.19 -8.45 -1.39
C HIS A 204 -37.40 -7.93 -0.60
N SER A 205 -37.45 -6.63 -0.30
CA SER A 205 -38.55 -5.97 0.42
C SER A 205 -39.41 -5.13 -0.54
N LYS A 206 -40.73 -5.30 -0.49
CA LYS A 206 -41.71 -4.57 -1.33
C LYS A 206 -41.90 -3.09 -0.92
N VAL A 207 -40.97 -2.52 -0.16
CA VAL A 207 -41.11 -1.19 0.45
C VAL A 207 -40.30 -0.19 -0.39
N GLU A 208 -40.79 1.05 -0.50
CA GLU A 208 -40.02 2.15 -1.08
C GLU A 208 -38.64 2.23 -0.43
N ILE A 209 -37.59 2.41 -1.25
CA ILE A 209 -36.20 2.48 -0.81
C ILE A 209 -35.98 3.81 -0.07
N ASN A 210 -36.38 3.86 1.20
CA ASN A 210 -35.95 4.89 2.15
C ASN A 210 -34.66 4.39 2.82
N ALA A 211 -33.66 5.25 2.95
CA ALA A 211 -32.40 4.95 3.65
C ALA A 211 -32.62 4.41 5.07
N GLN A 212 -33.72 4.81 5.74
CA GLN A 212 -34.09 4.37 7.09
C GLN A 212 -34.58 2.91 7.14
N ALA A 213 -35.01 2.35 6.01
CA ALA A 213 -35.49 0.97 5.92
C ALA A 213 -34.36 -0.05 5.67
N ILE A 214 -33.13 0.41 5.43
CA ILE A 214 -31.98 -0.47 5.14
C ILE A 214 -31.34 -0.93 6.45
N GLY A 215 -31.53 -2.21 6.77
CA GLY A 215 -30.96 -2.88 7.93
C GLY A 215 -29.44 -3.09 7.86
N GLY A 216 -28.93 -3.84 8.84
CA GLY A 216 -27.49 -4.03 9.08
C GLY A 216 -26.87 -3.04 10.06
N THR A 217 -25.58 -3.21 10.37
CA THR A 217 -24.87 -2.45 11.41
C THR A 217 -24.11 -1.22 10.89
N TRP A 218 -24.20 -0.93 9.59
CA TRP A 218 -23.45 0.14 8.92
C TRP A 218 -23.68 1.54 9.52
N ARG A 219 -24.91 1.87 9.94
CA ARG A 219 -25.23 3.17 10.57
C ARG A 219 -24.45 3.36 11.87
N GLU A 220 -24.52 2.36 12.74
CA GLU A 220 -23.84 2.39 14.04
C GLU A 220 -22.32 2.42 13.87
N ALA A 221 -21.78 1.63 12.92
CA ALA A 221 -20.36 1.64 12.60
C ALA A 221 -19.87 3.04 12.16
N ILE A 222 -20.61 3.72 11.29
CA ILE A 222 -20.28 5.10 10.87
C ILE A 222 -20.38 6.06 12.06
N LYS A 223 -21.45 5.96 12.86
CA LYS A 223 -21.70 6.83 14.01
C LYS A 223 -20.58 6.76 15.04
N VAL A 224 -20.27 5.56 15.52
CA VAL A 224 -19.26 5.34 16.56
C VAL A 224 -17.89 5.78 16.06
N SER A 225 -17.57 5.49 14.79
CA SER A 225 -16.31 5.92 14.17
C SER A 225 -16.20 7.43 14.02
N PHE A 226 -17.29 8.10 13.68
CA PHE A 226 -17.33 9.56 13.62
C PHE A 226 -17.15 10.19 15.00
N GLU A 227 -17.87 9.71 16.02
CA GLU A 227 -17.75 10.25 17.38
C GLU A 227 -16.37 9.98 17.99
N ALA A 228 -15.78 8.80 17.76
CA ALA A 228 -14.41 8.50 18.17
C ALA A 228 -13.39 9.41 17.47
N THR A 229 -13.54 9.63 16.16
CA THR A 229 -12.71 10.58 15.40
C THR A 229 -12.84 11.99 15.98
N LYS A 230 -14.06 12.43 16.27
CA LYS A 230 -14.33 13.75 16.87
C LYS A 230 -13.75 13.92 18.26
N ALA A 231 -13.77 12.87 19.08
CA ALA A 231 -13.15 12.88 20.39
C ALA A 231 -11.61 12.94 20.31
N ALA A 232 -11.00 12.27 19.32
CA ALA A 232 -9.56 12.28 19.10
C ALA A 232 -9.04 13.61 18.53
N PHE A 233 -9.85 14.30 17.73
CA PHE A 233 -9.51 15.55 17.05
C PHE A 233 -10.42 16.72 17.49
N PRO A 234 -10.36 17.15 18.76
CA PRO A 234 -11.19 18.25 19.24
C PRO A 234 -10.87 19.54 18.46
N GLY A 235 -11.91 20.15 17.88
CA GLY A 235 -11.80 21.36 17.05
C GLY A 235 -11.53 21.12 15.56
N GLY A 236 -11.31 19.87 15.15
CA GLY A 236 -11.07 19.52 13.74
C GLY A 236 -12.32 19.62 12.87
N ASP A 237 -12.15 19.95 11.59
CA ASP A 237 -13.23 19.92 10.60
C ASP A 237 -13.25 18.52 9.97
N ILE A 238 -14.16 17.67 10.44
CA ILE A 238 -14.27 16.29 9.97
C ILE A 238 -15.07 16.26 8.67
N LEU A 239 -14.50 15.66 7.62
CA LEU A 239 -15.17 15.38 6.36
C LEU A 239 -15.14 13.88 6.07
N ALA A 240 -16.31 13.34 5.77
CA ALA A 240 -16.44 12.00 5.25
C ALA A 240 -16.03 11.95 3.77
N HIS A 241 -15.17 11.01 3.40
CA HIS A 241 -14.89 10.69 2.01
C HIS A 241 -15.42 9.30 1.67
N LEU A 242 -16.25 9.21 0.64
CA LEU A 242 -16.86 7.96 0.19
C LEU A 242 -16.13 7.42 -1.05
N ASP A 243 -15.53 6.23 -0.93
CA ASP A 243 -15.03 5.49 -2.09
C ASP A 243 -16.20 5.05 -2.97
N GLN A 244 -16.40 5.81 -4.04
CA GLN A 244 -17.49 5.64 -4.99
C GLN A 244 -17.51 4.28 -5.71
N LYS A 245 -16.37 3.58 -5.77
CA LYS A 245 -16.24 2.29 -6.45
C LYS A 245 -16.51 1.10 -5.53
N SER A 246 -16.60 1.32 -4.22
CA SER A 246 -16.77 0.26 -3.23
C SER A 246 -18.23 -0.14 -2.98
N PHE A 247 -19.20 0.63 -3.49
CA PHE A 247 -20.61 0.48 -3.13
C PHE A 247 -21.53 0.52 -4.34
N LYS A 248 -22.62 -0.27 -4.29
CA LYS A 248 -23.75 -0.15 -5.22
C LYS A 248 -24.42 1.23 -5.07
N SER A 249 -25.11 1.69 -6.11
CA SER A 249 -25.76 3.02 -6.10
C SER A 249 -26.72 3.20 -4.92
N TRP A 250 -27.50 2.18 -4.56
CA TRP A 250 -28.44 2.27 -3.42
C TRP A 250 -27.71 2.39 -2.07
N GLN A 251 -26.57 1.71 -1.91
CA GLN A 251 -25.75 1.79 -0.70
C GLN A 251 -25.19 3.20 -0.54
N LYS A 252 -24.66 3.77 -1.64
CA LYS A 252 -24.14 5.15 -1.65
C LYS A 252 -25.20 6.17 -1.29
N ASN A 253 -26.42 6.03 -1.84
CA ASN A 253 -27.53 6.92 -1.52
C ASN A 253 -27.91 6.83 -0.04
N ALA A 254 -27.96 5.63 0.52
CA ALA A 254 -28.30 5.44 1.92
C ALA A 254 -27.23 5.98 2.86
N ILE A 255 -25.94 5.74 2.58
CA ILE A 255 -24.82 6.31 3.32
C ILE A 255 -24.87 7.84 3.25
N THR A 256 -25.04 8.41 2.05
CA THR A 256 -25.11 9.86 1.85
C THR A 256 -26.28 10.49 2.62
N ALA A 257 -27.46 9.87 2.55
CA ALA A 257 -28.64 10.32 3.30
C ALA A 257 -28.38 10.28 4.81
N TYR A 258 -27.79 9.19 5.32
CA TYR A 258 -27.47 9.06 6.74
C TYR A 258 -26.44 10.09 7.22
N LEU A 259 -25.37 10.33 6.45
CA LEU A 259 -24.39 11.36 6.76
C LEU A 259 -25.06 12.75 6.84
N GLY A 260 -25.99 13.04 5.93
CA GLY A 260 -26.84 14.24 5.98
C GLY A 260 -27.70 14.30 7.25
N GLU A 261 -28.38 13.21 7.60
CA GLU A 261 -29.19 13.10 8.85
C GLU A 261 -28.34 13.39 10.10
N GLN A 262 -27.07 12.97 10.11
CA GLN A 262 -26.13 13.19 11.23
C GLN A 262 -25.36 14.53 11.14
N ASN A 263 -25.63 15.36 10.13
CA ASN A 263 -24.88 16.60 9.84
C ASN A 263 -23.37 16.37 9.66
N ILE A 264 -22.98 15.20 9.14
CA ILE A 264 -21.59 14.88 8.78
C ILE A 264 -21.35 15.37 7.36
N LYS A 265 -20.38 16.29 7.18
CA LYS A 265 -20.04 16.84 5.86
C LYS A 265 -19.39 15.76 4.99
N ILE A 266 -19.74 15.74 3.71
CA ILE A 266 -19.10 14.88 2.72
C ILE A 266 -18.12 15.73 1.90
N GLY A 267 -16.85 15.35 1.89
CA GLY A 267 -15.80 15.99 1.11
C GLY A 267 -15.49 15.21 -0.17
N LYS A 268 -15.22 15.93 -1.25
CA LYS A 268 -14.50 15.44 -2.43
C LYS A 268 -13.00 15.49 -2.14
N PRO A 269 -12.16 14.73 -2.86
CA PRO A 269 -10.72 14.79 -2.69
C PRO A 269 -10.14 16.22 -2.74
N ALA A 270 -10.71 17.13 -3.53
CA ALA A 270 -10.27 18.53 -3.63
C ALA A 270 -10.61 19.39 -2.40
N ASP A 271 -11.56 18.97 -1.55
CA ASP A 271 -11.99 19.71 -0.36
C ASP A 271 -11.04 19.52 0.85
N PHE A 272 -10.00 18.69 0.66
CA PHE A 272 -8.94 18.39 1.62
C PHE A 272 -7.61 19.10 1.28
N CYS A 273 -7.63 20.03 0.32
CA CYS A 273 -6.49 20.86 -0.08
C CYS A 273 -6.66 22.30 0.41
#